data_AF-A0AAU2WCU4-F1
#
_entry.id   AF-A0AAU2WCU4-F1
#
_cell.length_a   1.000
_cell.length_b   1.000
_cell.length_c   1.000
_cell.angle_alpha   90.00
_cell.angle_beta   90.00
_cell.angle_gamma   90.00
#
_symmetry.space_group_name_H-M   'P 1'
#
loop_
_entity.id
_entity.type
_entity.pdbx_description
1 polymer ?
#
loop_
_entity_poly.entity_id
_entity_poly.type
_entity_poly.pdbx_seq_one_letter_code
_entity_poly.pdbx_strand_id
1 'polypeptide(L)'
;MGSLRNPIGPLPSTIYWRRRAVLLSMVALLALLIVWAVNSGGGGSKTGAGGSNGKDTAPSSITPGPSGSGPAISEHPGGRDESGGGGDDGSSDGANGDTSGSGSDTAGSGAGSDDGAKGGTGAGDQLPAGSSLPDCTAGGVTLTLRSVHNSYAPGEKPKFELTAKNTTAKDCKVDLGPKSAVLTITQASSDTEIWSSDDCPKGAGSLLLRVPAGAHITHAIEWDRKASAPECATPKTDAATPGTYLVEAKAPQLPKAQASFVLAKD
;
A
#
# COMPACT_ATOMS: atom_id res chain seq x y z
N MET A 1 -44.15 39.68 -11.64
CA MET A 1 -43.14 40.64 -12.12
C MET A 1 -42.16 40.90 -10.97
N GLY A 2 -40.87 40.61 -11.17
CA GLY A 2 -39.78 40.80 -10.20
C GLY A 2 -39.56 39.57 -9.29
N SER A 3 -38.36 39.03 -9.06
CA SER A 3 -37.02 39.52 -9.35
C SER A 3 -36.04 38.34 -9.35
N LEU A 4 -35.46 38.04 -10.52
CA LEU A 4 -34.11 37.49 -10.63
C LEU A 4 -33.14 38.51 -10.01
N ARG A 5 -32.16 38.02 -9.24
CA ARG A 5 -30.95 38.71 -8.70
C ARG A 5 -31.00 39.02 -7.20
N ASN A 6 -30.48 38.11 -6.37
CA ASN A 6 -29.20 38.37 -5.71
C ASN A 6 -28.55 37.10 -5.08
N PRO A 7 -27.21 37.01 -5.09
CA PRO A 7 -26.45 35.79 -4.79
C PRO A 7 -26.06 35.66 -3.31
N ILE A 8 -25.90 34.42 -2.85
CA ILE A 8 -25.28 34.08 -1.55
C ILE A 8 -23.74 34.06 -1.68
N GLY A 9 -23.05 34.71 -0.74
CA GLY A 9 -21.59 34.94 -0.70
C GLY A 9 -20.74 33.73 -0.24
N PRO A 10 -19.50 33.96 0.24
CA PRO A 10 -18.28 33.74 -0.54
C PRO A 10 -17.51 32.47 -0.09
N LEU A 11 -17.53 31.43 -0.91
CA LEU A 11 -16.44 30.46 -0.99
C LEU A 11 -15.32 31.07 -1.86
N PRO A 12 -14.03 30.83 -1.56
CA PRO A 12 -12.92 31.52 -2.20
C PRO A 12 -13.07 31.50 -3.72
N SER A 13 -13.27 32.70 -4.28
CA SER A 13 -13.49 32.94 -5.72
C SER A 13 -12.41 32.31 -6.59
N THR A 14 -11.22 32.12 -6.02
CA THR A 14 -10.07 31.44 -6.61
C THR A 14 -10.31 29.98 -6.97
N ILE A 15 -11.10 29.19 -6.23
CA ILE A 15 -11.33 27.76 -6.56
C ILE A 15 -12.31 27.62 -7.72
N TYR A 16 -13.37 28.43 -7.74
CA TYR A 16 -14.33 28.48 -8.84
C TYR A 16 -13.68 28.99 -10.13
N TRP A 17 -12.90 30.08 -10.05
CA TRP A 17 -12.18 30.60 -11.21
C TRP A 17 -11.06 29.66 -11.67
N ARG A 18 -10.37 28.93 -10.78
CA ARG A 18 -9.38 27.92 -11.18
C ARG A 18 -10.01 26.76 -11.93
N ARG A 19 -11.12 26.19 -11.44
CA ARG A 19 -11.83 25.11 -12.14
C ARG A 19 -12.38 25.58 -13.49
N ARG A 20 -12.91 26.81 -13.56
CA ARG A 20 -13.44 27.38 -14.81
C ARG A 20 -12.34 27.77 -15.80
N ALA A 21 -11.17 28.24 -15.34
CA ALA A 21 -10.00 28.50 -16.18
C ALA A 21 -9.40 27.22 -16.74
N VAL A 22 -9.34 26.14 -15.94
CA VAL A 22 -8.90 24.82 -16.40
C VAL A 22 -9.85 24.27 -17.47
N LEU A 23 -11.17 24.36 -17.25
CA LEU A 23 -12.15 23.94 -18.25
C LEU A 23 -12.05 24.74 -19.55
N LEU A 24 -11.91 26.08 -19.47
CA LEU A 24 -11.75 26.92 -20.66
C LEU A 24 -10.44 26.63 -21.41
N SER A 25 -9.33 26.39 -20.70
CA SER A 25 -8.05 26.02 -21.30
C SER A 25 -8.13 24.67 -22.01
N MET A 26 -8.76 23.66 -21.40
CA MET A 26 -8.96 22.35 -22.01
C MET A 26 -9.83 22.44 -23.27
N VAL A 27 -10.92 23.22 -23.24
CA VAL A 27 -11.78 23.44 -24.41
C VAL A 27 -11.03 24.18 -25.53
N ALA A 28 -10.22 25.19 -25.19
CA ALA A 28 -9.40 25.91 -26.17
C ALA A 28 -8.35 25.01 -26.84
N LEU A 29 -7.68 24.15 -26.08
CA LEU A 29 -6.74 23.16 -26.63
C LEU A 29 -7.43 22.16 -27.55
N LEU A 30 -8.63 21.70 -27.17
CA LEU A 30 -9.41 20.76 -27.96
C LEU A 30 -9.90 21.40 -29.27
N ALA A 31 -10.31 22.66 -29.24
CA ALA A 31 -10.63 23.43 -30.44
C ALA A 31 -9.41 23.64 -31.35
N LEU A 32 -8.24 23.96 -30.78
CA LEU A 32 -6.98 24.06 -31.53
C LEU A 32 -6.61 22.73 -32.21
N LEU A 33 -6.78 21.61 -31.52
CA LEU A 33 -6.55 20.27 -32.08
C LEU A 33 -7.51 19.95 -33.23
N ILE A 34 -8.80 20.30 -33.09
CA ILE A 34 -9.80 20.13 -34.17
C ILE A 34 -9.45 21.00 -35.37
N VAL A 35 -9.11 22.27 -35.16
CA VAL A 35 -8.70 23.17 -36.25
C VAL A 35 -7.44 22.64 -36.93
N TRP A 36 -6.46 22.17 -36.16
CA TRP A 36 -5.26 21.53 -36.72
C TRP A 36 -5.61 20.27 -37.53
N ALA A 37 -6.48 19.40 -37.03
CA ALA A 37 -6.90 18.18 -37.72
C ALA A 37 -7.69 18.47 -39.00
N VAL A 38 -8.56 19.47 -39.00
CA VAL A 38 -9.33 19.89 -40.18
C VAL A 38 -8.44 20.60 -41.20
N ASN A 39 -7.47 21.39 -40.76
CA ASN A 39 -6.55 22.11 -41.65
C ASN A 39 -5.39 21.23 -42.16
N SER A 40 -5.09 20.12 -41.48
CA SER A 40 -4.12 19.08 -41.94
C SER A 40 -4.80 17.94 -42.71
N GLY A 41 -6.13 17.84 -42.66
CA GLY A 41 -6.94 16.83 -43.33
C GLY A 41 -7.29 17.17 -44.78
N GLY A 42 -6.29 17.48 -45.61
CA GLY A 42 -6.42 17.67 -47.04
C GLY A 42 -5.37 16.85 -47.79
N GLY A 43 -5.66 15.58 -48.09
CA GLY A 43 -4.69 14.72 -48.74
C GLY A 43 -5.13 13.30 -49.06
N GLY A 44 -6.12 13.16 -49.93
CA GLY A 44 -6.09 12.21 -51.05
C GLY A 44 -6.08 10.71 -50.77
N SER A 45 -7.26 10.12 -50.88
CA SER A 45 -7.50 8.73 -51.27
C SER A 45 -6.78 8.32 -52.58
N LYS A 46 -6.40 7.05 -52.68
CA LYS A 46 -6.52 6.24 -53.92
C LYS A 46 -6.64 4.75 -53.62
N THR A 47 -7.69 4.19 -54.19
CA THR A 47 -8.06 2.79 -54.37
C THR A 47 -7.14 2.08 -55.36
N GLY A 48 -7.12 0.73 -55.35
CA GLY A 48 -6.79 -0.03 -56.55
C GLY A 48 -6.07 -1.36 -56.35
N ALA A 49 -6.73 -2.42 -56.81
CA ALA A 49 -6.34 -3.83 -56.84
C ALA A 49 -4.98 -4.18 -57.49
N GLY A 50 -4.43 -5.32 -57.05
CA GLY A 50 -3.98 -6.44 -57.90
C GLY A 50 -2.67 -6.33 -58.68
N GLY A 51 -1.80 -7.34 -58.52
CA GLY A 51 -0.89 -7.81 -59.59
C GLY A 51 0.61 -7.76 -59.29
N SER A 52 1.17 -8.95 -59.03
CA SER A 52 2.52 -9.46 -59.35
C SER A 52 3.65 -8.48 -59.72
N ASN A 53 4.77 -8.54 -58.99
CA ASN A 53 6.02 -9.14 -59.49
C ASN A 53 7.14 -9.06 -58.46
N GLY A 54 7.89 -10.17 -58.37
CA GLY A 54 8.92 -10.40 -57.37
C GLY A 54 10.13 -9.46 -57.48
N LYS A 55 10.78 -9.31 -56.33
CA LYS A 55 12.23 -9.24 -56.21
C LYS A 55 12.65 -9.71 -54.84
N ASP A 56 13.61 -10.59 -54.89
CA ASP A 56 14.24 -11.34 -53.84
C ASP A 56 14.75 -10.47 -52.69
N THR A 57 14.50 -10.89 -51.45
CA THR A 57 15.43 -10.73 -50.33
C THR A 57 15.00 -11.70 -49.22
N ALA A 58 15.90 -12.61 -48.89
CA ALA A 58 15.71 -13.73 -47.98
C ALA A 58 15.41 -13.28 -46.53
N PRO A 59 14.55 -13.99 -45.78
CA PRO A 59 14.53 -13.92 -44.32
C PRO A 59 15.61 -14.85 -43.73
N SER A 60 16.36 -14.32 -42.75
CA SER A 60 17.37 -15.05 -41.99
C SER A 60 16.81 -16.32 -41.35
N SER A 61 17.55 -17.40 -41.57
CA SER A 61 17.32 -18.77 -41.10
C SER A 61 17.33 -18.90 -39.58
N ILE A 62 16.29 -19.55 -39.06
CA ILE A 62 16.25 -20.22 -37.76
C ILE A 62 17.03 -21.53 -37.91
N THR A 63 18.07 -21.75 -37.10
CA THR A 63 18.77 -23.04 -37.02
C THR A 63 18.63 -23.61 -35.62
N PRO A 64 17.81 -24.65 -35.43
CA PRO A 64 17.99 -25.64 -34.38
C PRO A 64 18.68 -26.87 -34.96
N GLY A 65 19.67 -27.43 -34.25
CA GLY A 65 20.14 -28.78 -34.53
C GLY A 65 21.13 -29.27 -33.49
N PRO A 66 21.42 -30.58 -33.42
CA PRO A 66 20.62 -31.73 -33.85
C PRO A 66 20.25 -32.68 -32.69
N SER A 67 19.16 -33.43 -32.86
CA SER A 67 18.82 -34.60 -32.06
C SER A 67 19.76 -35.77 -32.38
N GLY A 68 20.43 -36.30 -31.36
CA GLY A 68 21.19 -37.55 -31.43
C GLY A 68 20.46 -38.68 -30.71
N SER A 69 20.18 -39.76 -31.44
CA SER A 69 19.50 -40.96 -30.97
C SER A 69 20.51 -42.04 -30.51
N GLY A 70 20.32 -42.53 -29.27
CA GLY A 70 20.69 -43.88 -28.78
C GLY A 70 22.07 -44.07 -28.13
N PRO A 71 22.31 -45.16 -27.35
CA PRO A 71 21.41 -46.23 -26.88
C PRO A 71 21.27 -46.32 -25.33
N ALA A 72 20.36 -47.18 -24.89
CA ALA A 72 20.15 -47.57 -23.49
C ALA A 72 21.22 -48.58 -23.01
N ILE A 73 21.74 -48.36 -21.80
CA ILE A 73 22.58 -49.25 -20.96
C ILE A 73 22.40 -48.74 -19.52
N SER A 74 21.49 -49.29 -18.72
CA SER A 74 21.72 -50.39 -17.76
C SER A 74 23.18 -50.60 -17.37
N GLU A 75 23.58 -50.10 -16.20
CA GLU A 75 24.35 -50.85 -15.19
C GLU A 75 24.55 -50.02 -13.90
N HIS A 76 24.37 -50.71 -12.78
CA HIS A 76 24.58 -50.28 -11.40
C HIS A 76 25.97 -50.73 -10.94
N PRO A 77 26.69 -49.94 -10.13
CA PRO A 77 27.36 -50.51 -8.94
C PRO A 77 27.27 -49.58 -7.72
N GLY A 78 26.70 -50.04 -6.60
CA GLY A 78 27.38 -50.53 -5.38
C GLY A 78 28.14 -49.44 -4.60
N GLY A 79 28.03 -49.25 -3.28
CA GLY A 79 27.41 -49.96 -2.15
C GLY A 79 27.29 -49.02 -0.93
N ARG A 80 26.45 -49.36 0.06
CA ARG A 80 26.80 -49.86 1.41
C ARG A 80 27.46 -48.78 2.28
N ASP A 81 26.90 -48.36 3.42
CA ASP A 81 26.84 -49.16 4.65
C ASP A 81 25.58 -48.98 5.52
N GLU A 82 25.23 -50.09 6.17
CA GLU A 82 24.11 -50.38 7.07
C GLU A 82 24.40 -50.01 8.53
N SER A 83 23.32 -49.83 9.33
CA SER A 83 23.10 -50.27 10.74
C SER A 83 22.16 -49.27 11.45
N GLY A 84 21.03 -49.60 12.07
CA GLY A 84 20.30 -50.86 12.29
C GLY A 84 19.13 -50.64 13.30
N GLY A 85 18.07 -51.45 13.16
CA GLY A 85 17.01 -51.76 14.15
C GLY A 85 15.95 -50.68 14.44
N GLY A 86 14.63 -50.87 14.38
CA GLY A 86 13.78 -52.06 14.24
C GLY A 86 12.69 -52.07 15.33
N GLY A 87 11.42 -51.78 14.96
CA GLY A 87 10.14 -52.15 15.62
C GLY A 87 9.87 -51.64 17.06
N ASP A 88 8.67 -51.38 17.57
CA ASP A 88 7.27 -51.64 17.20
C ASP A 88 6.37 -50.73 18.07
N ASP A 89 5.19 -50.40 17.54
CA ASP A 89 3.84 -50.27 18.12
C ASP A 89 3.58 -49.79 19.57
N GLY A 90 2.56 -48.93 19.72
CA GLY A 90 1.85 -48.78 20.99
C GLY A 90 0.97 -47.54 21.14
N SER A 91 -0.33 -47.71 20.91
CA SER A 91 -1.44 -46.77 21.14
C SER A 91 -1.65 -46.42 22.64
N SER A 92 -2.08 -45.19 22.95
CA SER A 92 -3.30 -44.87 23.76
C SER A 92 -3.27 -43.47 24.42
N ASP A 93 -4.36 -42.73 24.19
CA ASP A 93 -5.21 -41.99 25.14
C ASP A 93 -4.65 -41.20 26.34
N GLY A 94 -5.23 -40.01 26.56
CA GLY A 94 -5.66 -39.60 27.91
C GLY A 94 -5.22 -38.22 28.43
N ALA A 95 -6.11 -37.24 28.25
CA ALA A 95 -6.63 -36.27 29.22
C ALA A 95 -5.72 -35.45 30.19
N ASN A 96 -5.96 -34.12 30.12
CA ASN A 96 -6.18 -33.12 31.19
C ASN A 96 -5.23 -32.97 32.39
N GLY A 97 -4.90 -31.70 32.70
CA GLY A 97 -4.59 -31.29 34.07
C GLY A 97 -3.76 -30.01 34.17
N ASP A 98 -4.43 -28.90 34.46
CA ASP A 98 -3.92 -27.61 34.89
C ASP A 98 -2.85 -27.68 35.98
N THR A 99 -1.85 -26.78 35.95
CA THR A 99 -1.35 -26.11 37.15
C THR A 99 -0.70 -24.76 36.81
N SER A 100 -1.20 -23.72 37.48
CA SER A 100 -0.60 -22.39 37.60
C SER A 100 0.77 -22.46 38.26
N GLY A 101 1.73 -21.71 37.73
CA GLY A 101 3.02 -21.45 38.37
C GLY A 101 3.51 -20.06 37.99
N SER A 102 3.25 -19.10 38.89
CA SER A 102 3.88 -17.77 38.87
C SER A 102 5.35 -17.91 39.29
N GLY A 103 6.25 -17.28 38.54
CA GLY A 103 7.67 -17.24 38.85
C GLY A 103 8.39 -16.26 37.93
N SER A 104 8.70 -15.09 38.48
CA SER A 104 9.59 -14.08 37.91
C SER A 104 11.04 -14.57 37.83
N ASP A 105 11.75 -14.10 36.80
CA ASP A 105 13.08 -13.45 36.88
C ASP A 105 14.05 -13.85 35.75
N THR A 106 14.48 -12.79 35.03
CA THR A 106 15.83 -12.53 34.49
C THR A 106 16.33 -13.24 33.21
N ALA A 107 16.46 -12.39 32.18
CA ALA A 107 17.50 -12.28 31.14
C ALA A 107 18.05 -13.54 30.45
N GLY A 108 17.85 -13.57 29.12
CA GLY A 108 18.64 -14.36 28.19
C GLY A 108 18.62 -13.72 26.80
N SER A 109 19.72 -13.06 26.43
CA SER A 109 20.01 -12.63 25.06
C SER A 109 20.10 -13.85 24.15
N GLY A 110 19.31 -13.86 23.08
CA GLY A 110 19.40 -14.83 22.00
C GLY A 110 19.27 -14.10 20.67
N ALA A 111 20.41 -13.82 20.04
CA ALA A 111 20.46 -13.46 18.64
C ALA A 111 20.16 -14.72 17.81
N GLY A 112 19.00 -14.73 17.15
CA GLY A 112 18.64 -15.69 16.12
C GLY A 112 18.61 -14.98 14.78
N SER A 113 19.61 -15.28 13.93
CA SER A 113 19.59 -14.97 12.52
C SER A 113 18.91 -16.12 11.80
N ASP A 114 17.69 -15.90 11.31
CA ASP A 114 17.00 -16.82 10.42
C ASP A 114 16.58 -16.07 9.15
N ASP A 115 17.42 -16.14 8.12
CA ASP A 115 17.05 -15.86 6.74
C ASP A 115 16.32 -17.08 6.19
N GLY A 116 15.03 -16.90 5.87
CA GLY A 116 14.17 -17.98 5.37
C GLY A 116 12.83 -17.46 4.87
N ALA A 117 12.88 -16.78 3.73
CA ALA A 117 11.75 -16.23 2.99
C ALA A 117 10.48 -17.11 3.01
N LYS A 118 9.44 -16.61 3.67
CA LYS A 118 8.04 -16.83 3.31
C LYS A 118 7.42 -15.46 3.13
N GLY A 119 6.77 -15.23 1.99
CA GLY A 119 6.00 -14.01 1.72
C GLY A 119 4.96 -13.81 2.82
N GLY A 120 5.30 -12.97 3.79
CA GLY A 120 4.44 -12.57 4.88
C GLY A 120 3.96 -11.16 4.63
N THR A 121 2.65 -11.01 4.40
CA THR A 121 1.94 -9.75 4.61
C THR A 121 2.00 -9.44 6.12
N GLY A 122 3.13 -8.93 6.56
CA GLY A 122 3.42 -8.56 7.95
C GLY A 122 3.86 -7.10 8.05
N ALA A 123 3.88 -6.57 9.27
CA ALA A 123 4.13 -5.15 9.57
C ALA A 123 5.53 -4.62 9.18
N GLY A 124 6.33 -5.38 8.43
CA GLY A 124 7.74 -5.10 8.17
C GLY A 124 8.60 -5.39 9.38
N ASP A 125 9.87 -5.73 9.15
CA ASP A 125 10.82 -5.91 10.25
C ASP A 125 11.11 -4.55 10.89
N GLN A 126 10.86 -4.43 12.20
CA GLN A 126 11.16 -3.23 12.95
C GLN A 126 12.67 -3.07 13.10
N LEU A 127 13.16 -1.87 12.79
CA LEU A 127 14.57 -1.51 12.84
C LEU A 127 14.88 -0.71 14.11
N PRO A 128 16.07 -0.86 14.69
CA PRO A 128 16.52 0.00 15.78
C PRO A 128 16.80 1.43 15.29
N ALA A 129 16.78 2.38 16.22
CA ALA A 129 17.20 3.75 15.95
C ALA A 129 18.65 3.78 15.43
N GLY A 130 18.92 4.59 14.39
CA GLY A 130 20.25 4.71 13.80
C GLY A 130 20.63 3.64 12.76
N SER A 131 19.66 2.84 12.28
CA SER A 131 19.89 1.89 11.17
C SER A 131 20.57 2.56 9.96
N SER A 132 21.54 1.86 9.35
CA SER A 132 22.29 2.31 8.17
C SER A 132 21.54 2.18 6.85
N LEU A 133 20.34 1.56 6.85
CA LEU A 133 19.50 1.48 5.65
C LEU A 133 19.10 2.88 5.16
N PRO A 134 19.08 3.14 3.86
CA PRO A 134 18.65 4.42 3.32
C PRO A 134 17.16 4.65 3.56
N ASP A 135 16.74 5.90 3.74
CA ASP A 135 15.32 6.25 3.83
C ASP A 135 14.63 6.04 2.48
N CYS A 136 13.40 5.55 2.53
CA CYS A 136 12.56 5.44 1.35
C CYS A 136 12.21 6.83 0.81
N THR A 137 12.28 7.01 -0.52
CA THR A 137 12.02 8.30 -1.19
C THR A 137 10.70 8.26 -1.99
N ALA A 138 10.10 9.44 -2.26
CA ALA A 138 8.84 9.57 -3.01
C ALA A 138 8.80 8.82 -4.36
N GLY A 139 9.94 8.67 -5.03
CA GLY A 139 10.02 7.97 -6.31
C GLY A 139 10.21 6.46 -6.20
N GLY A 140 10.57 5.96 -5.01
CA GLY A 140 10.89 4.55 -4.76
C GLY A 140 9.85 3.81 -3.93
N VAL A 141 9.02 4.53 -3.16
CA VAL A 141 7.96 3.94 -2.35
C VAL A 141 6.63 4.64 -2.61
N THR A 142 5.59 3.83 -2.76
CA THR A 142 4.19 4.30 -2.77
C THR A 142 3.56 4.03 -1.41
N LEU A 143 3.04 5.08 -0.77
CA LEU A 143 2.25 4.98 0.44
C LEU A 143 0.76 4.89 0.06
N THR A 144 0.06 3.92 0.63
CA THR A 144 -1.39 3.74 0.43
C THR A 144 -2.06 3.58 1.77
N LEU A 145 -3.24 4.19 1.92
CA LEU A 145 -4.04 4.13 3.13
C LEU A 145 -5.40 3.58 2.77
N ARG A 146 -5.89 2.63 3.56
CA ARG A 146 -7.25 2.10 3.42
C ARG A 146 -7.89 1.92 4.78
N SER A 147 -9.20 2.07 4.82
CA SER A 147 -10.01 1.53 5.90
C SER A 147 -10.29 0.05 5.64
N VAL A 148 -10.25 -0.78 6.68
CA VAL A 148 -10.57 -2.22 6.57
C VAL A 148 -12.04 -2.41 6.20
N HIS A 149 -12.94 -1.65 6.84
CA HIS A 149 -14.36 -1.58 6.49
C HIS A 149 -14.74 -0.21 5.94
N ASN A 150 -15.68 -0.17 5.01
CA ASN A 150 -16.23 1.10 4.51
C ASN A 150 -17.18 1.76 5.53
N SER A 151 -17.81 0.96 6.39
CA SER A 151 -18.73 1.40 7.43
C SER A 151 -18.49 0.60 8.70
N TYR A 152 -18.50 1.29 9.85
CA TYR A 152 -18.34 0.70 11.18
C TYR A 152 -19.61 0.89 12.00
N ALA A 153 -20.04 -0.15 12.70
CA ALA A 153 -21.20 -0.10 13.58
C ALA A 153 -20.94 0.79 14.82
N PRO A 154 -22.00 1.19 15.55
CA PRO A 154 -21.83 1.81 16.86
C PRO A 154 -20.95 0.96 17.79
N GLY A 155 -19.98 1.60 18.46
CA GLY A 155 -19.02 0.92 19.33
C GLY A 155 -17.89 0.16 18.62
N GLU A 156 -18.01 -0.12 17.32
CA GLU A 156 -16.94 -0.73 16.53
C GLU A 156 -15.82 0.28 16.30
N LYS A 157 -14.57 -0.17 16.47
CA LYS A 157 -13.39 0.67 16.33
C LYS A 157 -12.87 0.64 14.89
N PRO A 158 -12.76 1.79 14.21
CA PRO A 158 -12.17 1.84 12.89
C PRO A 158 -10.73 1.32 12.87
N LYS A 159 -10.45 0.46 11.89
CA LYS A 159 -9.11 -0.08 11.62
C LYS A 159 -8.64 0.38 10.25
N PHE A 160 -7.45 0.94 10.21
CA PHE A 160 -6.82 1.47 9.01
C PHE A 160 -5.54 0.70 8.72
N GLU A 161 -5.29 0.44 7.45
CA GLU A 161 -4.08 -0.21 6.97
C GLU A 161 -3.28 0.80 6.16
N LEU A 162 -2.11 1.15 6.67
CA LEU A 162 -1.12 1.99 6.00
C LEU A 162 -0.08 1.06 5.36
N THR A 163 -0.08 0.99 4.04
CA THR A 163 0.81 0.11 3.28
C THR A 163 1.89 0.91 2.56
N ALA A 164 3.14 0.57 2.80
CA ALA A 164 4.31 1.10 2.10
C ALA A 164 4.81 0.05 1.10
N LYS A 165 4.75 0.37 -0.19
CA LYS A 165 5.21 -0.51 -1.27
C LYS A 165 6.48 0.01 -1.89
N ASN A 166 7.57 -0.75 -1.80
CA ASN A 166 8.86 -0.44 -2.41
C ASN A 166 8.90 -0.98 -3.84
N THR A 167 9.05 -0.06 -4.80
CA THR A 167 9.15 -0.37 -6.23
C THR A 167 10.59 -0.34 -6.74
N THR A 168 11.56 -0.16 -5.85
CA THR A 168 13.00 -0.18 -6.18
C THR A 168 13.59 -1.57 -5.98
N ALA A 169 14.80 -1.76 -6.51
CA ALA A 169 15.59 -2.98 -6.36
C ALA A 169 16.45 -3.00 -5.07
N LYS A 170 16.29 -2.03 -4.16
CA LYS A 170 17.06 -1.95 -2.91
C LYS A 170 16.13 -1.84 -1.72
N ASP A 171 16.54 -2.43 -0.61
CA ASP A 171 15.85 -2.25 0.65
C ASP A 171 15.98 -0.80 1.13
N CYS A 172 14.91 -0.27 1.70
CA CYS A 172 14.90 1.03 2.34
C CYS A 172 14.16 0.95 3.67
N LYS A 173 14.32 1.97 4.51
CA LYS A 173 13.56 2.10 5.76
C LYS A 173 12.55 3.24 5.66
N VAL A 174 11.41 3.07 6.29
CA VAL A 174 10.37 4.09 6.41
C VAL A 174 9.94 4.20 7.87
N ASP A 175 9.69 5.42 8.33
CA ASP A 175 9.11 5.65 9.66
C ASP A 175 7.60 5.77 9.55
N LEU A 176 6.88 4.72 9.96
CA LEU A 176 5.41 4.71 10.04
C LEU A 176 4.89 5.04 11.46
N GLY A 177 5.76 5.60 12.31
CA GLY A 177 5.40 5.97 13.67
C GLY A 177 4.45 7.16 13.71
N PRO A 178 3.70 7.33 14.81
CA PRO A 178 2.66 8.34 14.92
C PRO A 178 3.16 9.79 14.81
N LYS A 179 4.45 10.07 15.05
CA LYS A 179 5.07 11.39 14.88
C LYS A 179 5.70 11.62 13.50
N SER A 180 5.86 10.55 12.72
CA SER A 180 6.47 10.63 11.39
C SER A 180 5.42 10.43 10.31
N ALA A 181 4.73 9.30 10.26
CA ALA A 181 3.57 9.10 9.41
C ALA A 181 2.30 9.49 10.15
N VAL A 182 2.07 10.80 10.28
CA VAL A 182 0.93 11.34 11.02
C VAL A 182 -0.37 10.94 10.31
N LEU A 183 -1.25 10.23 11.02
CA LEU A 183 -2.60 9.91 10.59
C LEU A 183 -3.57 10.90 11.21
N THR A 184 -4.36 11.57 10.37
CA THR A 184 -5.34 12.58 10.78
C THR A 184 -6.72 12.15 10.32
N ILE A 185 -7.72 12.26 11.20
CA ILE A 185 -9.12 11.94 10.92
C ILE A 185 -9.94 13.21 10.98
N THR A 186 -10.57 13.56 9.86
CA THR A 186 -11.44 14.72 9.74
C THR A 186 -12.87 14.32 9.41
N GLN A 187 -13.83 15.07 9.94
CA GLN A 187 -15.23 14.92 9.59
C GLN A 187 -15.49 15.57 8.23
N ALA A 188 -15.91 14.78 7.23
CA ALA A 188 -15.97 15.22 5.84
C ALA A 188 -17.01 16.35 5.60
N SER A 189 -18.04 16.45 6.44
CA SER A 189 -19.09 17.47 6.32
C SER A 189 -18.66 18.87 6.77
N SER A 190 -17.71 18.96 7.70
CA SER A 190 -17.30 20.21 8.35
C SER A 190 -15.80 20.50 8.24
N ASP A 191 -15.03 19.59 7.64
CA ASP A 191 -13.56 19.63 7.58
C ASP A 191 -12.92 19.81 8.96
N THR A 192 -13.60 19.30 10.00
CA THR A 192 -13.16 19.42 11.39
C THR A 192 -12.29 18.23 11.73
N GLU A 193 -11.05 18.49 12.13
CA GLU A 193 -10.17 17.46 12.67
C GLU A 193 -10.71 16.97 14.02
N ILE A 194 -10.89 15.66 14.11
CA ILE A 194 -11.36 14.99 15.32
C ILE A 194 -10.18 14.35 16.04
N TRP A 195 -9.25 13.76 15.30
CA TRP A 195 -8.16 13.02 15.89
C TRP A 195 -6.91 13.06 15.02
N SER A 196 -5.74 13.07 15.66
CA SER A 196 -4.44 12.94 15.03
C SER A 196 -3.56 11.98 15.83
N SER A 197 -2.74 11.19 15.13
CA SER A 197 -1.87 10.19 15.77
C SER A 197 -0.73 10.82 16.58
N ASP A 198 -0.31 12.03 16.25
CA ASP A 198 0.81 12.75 16.89
C ASP A 198 0.41 13.54 18.15
N ASP A 199 -0.90 13.75 18.37
CA ASP A 199 -1.44 14.52 19.50
C ASP A 199 -1.10 13.90 20.86
N CYS A 200 -1.25 12.58 20.99
CA CYS A 200 -1.00 11.87 22.23
C CYS A 200 -0.51 10.42 22.03
N PRO A 201 0.67 10.22 21.43
CA PRO A 201 1.23 8.88 21.23
C PRO A 201 1.56 8.24 22.58
N LYS A 202 1.01 7.02 22.82
CA LYS A 202 1.23 6.27 24.06
C LYS A 202 2.54 5.47 24.11
N GLY A 203 3.27 5.41 23.00
CA GLY A 203 4.51 4.65 22.86
C GLY A 203 5.62 5.44 22.18
N ALA A 204 6.56 4.73 21.55
CA ALA A 204 7.58 5.36 20.73
C ALA A 204 6.90 6.22 19.64
N GLY A 205 7.36 7.47 19.49
CA GLY A 205 6.84 8.37 18.46
C GLY A 205 7.24 7.97 17.04
N SER A 206 8.29 7.15 16.92
CA SER A 206 8.82 6.59 15.69
C SER A 206 8.61 5.08 15.64
N LEU A 207 8.40 4.57 14.42
CA LEU A 207 8.32 3.16 14.09
C LEU A 207 9.06 2.95 12.77
N LEU A 208 10.37 2.74 12.86
CA LEU A 208 11.21 2.46 11.70
C LEU A 208 11.01 1.02 11.25
N LEU A 209 10.58 0.85 10.00
CA LEU A 209 10.30 -0.44 9.40
C LEU A 209 11.13 -0.61 8.14
N ARG A 210 11.69 -1.80 7.94
CA ARG A 210 12.34 -2.18 6.68
C ARG A 210 11.26 -2.47 5.64
N VAL A 211 11.40 -1.88 4.45
CA VAL A 211 10.60 -2.24 3.26
C VAL A 211 11.53 -2.93 2.26
N PRO A 212 11.46 -4.27 2.14
CA PRO A 212 12.32 -5.00 1.21
C PRO A 212 12.10 -4.57 -0.23
N ALA A 213 13.13 -4.73 -1.06
CA ALA A 213 13.07 -4.46 -2.50
C ALA A 213 11.90 -5.20 -3.16
N GLY A 214 11.10 -4.49 -3.95
CA GLY A 214 9.93 -5.05 -4.64
C GLY A 214 8.78 -5.51 -3.74
N ALA A 215 8.89 -5.39 -2.42
CA ALA A 215 7.89 -5.85 -1.46
C ALA A 215 7.02 -4.71 -0.93
N HIS A 216 6.01 -5.06 -0.14
CA HIS A 216 5.25 -4.12 0.66
C HIS A 216 5.20 -4.57 2.11
N ILE A 217 4.97 -3.61 2.99
CA ILE A 217 4.66 -3.84 4.40
C ILE A 217 3.36 -3.11 4.74
N THR A 218 2.61 -3.64 5.69
CA THR A 218 1.33 -3.06 6.11
C THR A 218 1.32 -2.84 7.61
N HIS A 219 1.21 -1.57 8.02
CA HIS A 219 1.00 -1.20 9.41
C HIS A 219 -0.50 -0.98 9.66
N ALA A 220 -1.03 -1.63 10.68
CA ALA A 220 -2.42 -1.47 11.07
C ALA A 220 -2.54 -0.48 12.23
N ILE A 221 -3.43 0.51 12.08
CA ILE A 221 -3.76 1.51 13.09
C ILE A 221 -5.22 1.30 13.49
N GLU A 222 -5.48 1.16 14.78
CA GLU A 222 -6.83 1.14 15.33
C GLU A 222 -7.12 2.47 16.01
N TRP A 223 -8.29 3.04 15.73
CA TRP A 223 -8.76 4.26 16.38
C TRP A 223 -9.98 3.96 17.25
N ASP A 224 -9.97 4.44 18.48
CA ASP A 224 -11.01 4.18 19.48
C ASP A 224 -12.21 5.13 19.38
N ARG A 225 -12.32 5.88 18.28
CA ARG A 225 -13.35 6.91 18.02
C ARG A 225 -13.32 8.11 18.97
N LYS A 226 -12.30 8.24 19.80
CA LYS A 226 -12.14 9.43 20.66
C LYS A 226 -11.45 10.54 19.89
N ALA A 227 -11.84 11.77 20.21
CA ALA A 227 -11.09 12.90 19.74
C ALA A 227 -9.74 12.99 20.44
N SER A 228 -8.78 13.66 19.82
CA SER A 228 -7.52 14.04 20.45
C SER A 228 -7.33 15.55 20.41
N ALA A 229 -6.36 16.01 21.20
CA ALA A 229 -5.88 17.38 21.13
C ALA A 229 -4.35 17.37 21.32
N PRO A 230 -3.65 18.36 20.73
CA PRO A 230 -2.21 18.46 20.83
C PRO A 230 -1.70 18.40 22.27
N GLU A 231 -0.50 17.85 22.44
CA GLU A 231 0.17 17.74 23.74
C GLU A 231 -0.64 16.95 24.80
N CYS A 232 -1.45 15.98 24.35
CA CYS A 232 -2.37 15.24 25.21
C CYS A 232 -3.35 16.14 26.00
N ALA A 233 -3.69 17.32 25.48
CA ALA A 233 -4.69 18.19 26.10
C ALA A 233 -6.09 17.55 26.07
N THR A 234 -7.02 18.11 26.85
CA THR A 234 -8.42 17.68 26.83
C THR A 234 -9.08 18.15 25.51
N PRO A 235 -9.60 17.22 24.68
CA PRO A 235 -10.29 17.59 23.44
C PRO A 235 -11.59 18.35 23.70
N LYS A 236 -12.03 19.14 22.72
CA LYS A 236 -13.31 19.89 22.82
C LYS A 236 -14.55 19.00 22.71
N THR A 237 -14.41 17.81 22.14
CA THR A 237 -15.48 16.81 21.96
C THR A 237 -14.93 15.48 22.43
N ASP A 238 -15.72 14.70 23.16
CA ASP A 238 -15.21 13.44 23.73
C ASP A 238 -15.10 12.30 22.68
N ALA A 239 -16.00 12.27 21.70
CA ALA A 239 -16.09 11.19 20.73
C ALA A 239 -16.58 11.64 19.35
N ALA A 240 -16.21 10.87 18.34
CA ALA A 240 -16.68 11.03 16.97
C ALA A 240 -18.16 10.63 16.83
N THR A 241 -18.93 11.53 16.21
CA THR A 241 -20.37 11.32 15.95
C THR A 241 -20.60 10.46 14.71
N PRO A 242 -21.78 9.85 14.51
CA PRO A 242 -22.10 9.17 13.26
C PRO A 242 -21.98 10.10 12.04
N GLY A 243 -21.39 9.61 10.96
CA GLY A 243 -21.15 10.41 9.75
C GLY A 243 -20.05 9.88 8.86
N THR A 244 -19.73 10.63 7.81
CA THR A 244 -18.63 10.33 6.88
C THR A 244 -17.34 11.02 7.34
N TYR A 245 -16.26 10.26 7.35
CA TYR A 245 -14.94 10.70 7.76
C TYR A 245 -13.92 10.48 6.66
N LEU A 246 -12.89 11.32 6.66
CA LEU A 246 -11.69 11.16 5.86
C LEU A 246 -10.54 10.86 6.82
N VAL A 247 -9.81 9.79 6.56
CA VAL A 247 -8.51 9.55 7.18
C VAL A 247 -7.43 9.91 6.15
N GLU A 248 -6.46 10.71 6.56
CA GLU A 248 -5.29 11.11 5.77
C GLU A 248 -4.02 10.66 6.50
N ALA A 249 -3.05 10.13 5.76
CA ALA A 249 -1.72 9.79 6.25
C ALA A 249 -0.70 10.68 5.56
N LYS A 250 0.11 11.37 6.35
CA LYS A 250 1.19 12.25 5.89
C LYS A 250 2.51 11.80 6.47
N ALA A 251 3.41 11.36 5.61
CA ALA A 251 4.77 10.98 5.97
C ALA A 251 5.81 11.91 5.29
N PRO A 252 7.00 12.11 5.88
CA PRO A 252 8.06 12.90 5.28
C PRO A 252 8.46 12.32 3.93
N GLN A 253 8.67 13.19 2.94
CA GLN A 253 9.19 12.81 1.61
C GLN A 253 8.34 11.78 0.86
N LEU A 254 7.08 11.56 1.26
CA LEU A 254 6.14 10.68 0.56
C LEU A 254 4.85 11.44 0.21
N PRO A 255 4.19 11.08 -0.91
CA PRO A 255 2.86 11.60 -1.20
C PRO A 255 1.87 11.24 -0.08
N LYS A 256 0.95 12.16 0.22
CA LYS A 256 -0.13 11.89 1.17
C LYS A 256 -1.06 10.79 0.64
N ALA A 257 -1.51 9.92 1.52
CA ALA A 257 -2.50 8.89 1.23
C ALA A 257 -3.78 9.19 2.01
N GLN A 258 -4.94 8.90 1.44
CA GLN A 258 -6.22 9.19 2.10
C GLN A 258 -7.27 8.14 1.78
N ALA A 259 -8.20 7.91 2.69
CA ALA A 259 -9.34 7.03 2.52
C ALA A 259 -10.56 7.59 3.25
N SER A 260 -11.76 7.33 2.72
CA SER A 260 -13.02 7.66 3.39
C SER A 260 -13.60 6.45 4.10
N PHE A 261 -14.31 6.67 5.19
CA PHE A 261 -15.10 5.65 5.89
C PHE A 261 -16.33 6.27 6.55
N VAL A 262 -17.27 5.44 6.98
CA VAL A 262 -18.52 5.86 7.63
C VAL A 262 -18.61 5.29 9.04
N LEU A 263 -19.02 6.13 9.99
CA LEU A 263 -19.52 5.69 11.29
C LEU A 263 -21.04 5.64 11.21
N ALA A 264 -21.61 4.45 11.32
CA ALA A 264 -23.05 4.25 11.24
C ALA A 264 -23.77 4.91 12.42
N LYS A 265 -25.03 5.28 12.18
CA LYS A 265 -25.97 5.65 13.25
C LYS A 265 -26.46 4.37 13.92
N ASP A 266 -26.83 4.49 15.20
CA ASP A 266 -27.63 3.48 15.91
C ASP A 266 -28.99 3.25 15.22
#